data_AF-A0A848SSV9-F1
#
_entry.id   AF-A0A848SSV9-F1
#
_cell.length_a   1.000
_cell.length_b   1.000
_cell.length_c   1.000
_cell.angle_alpha   90.00
_cell.angle_beta   90.00
_cell.angle_gamma   90.00
#
_symmetry.space_group_name_H-M   'P 1'
#
loop_
_entity.id
_entity.type
_entity.pdbx_description
1 polymer ?
#
loop_
_entity_poly.entity_id
_entity_poly.type
_entity_poly.pdbx_seq_one_letter_code
_entity_poly.pdbx_strand_id
1 'polypeptide(L)'
;MAYRKGYYRKSRSRKDGRATAVSRKRFTASPAGRHRKIARNCFAIARKAKAAGNYRHYWKMVNFGKRALALSKAEHRLWTRGKALTARSFATHRRAKARLRS
;
A
#
# COMPACT_ATOMS: atom_id res chain seq x y z
N MET A 1 -54.72 -20.98 -21.02
CA MET A 1 -53.66 -20.54 -21.96
C MET A 1 -53.49 -19.04 -21.85
N ALA A 2 -52.37 -18.57 -21.30
CA ALA A 2 -52.03 -17.15 -21.25
C ALA A 2 -50.52 -16.99 -21.47
N TYR A 3 -50.18 -16.53 -22.66
CA TYR A 3 -48.83 -16.21 -23.12
C TYR A 3 -48.37 -14.95 -22.40
N ARG A 4 -47.43 -15.06 -21.45
CA ARG A 4 -46.89 -13.88 -20.77
C ARG A 4 -45.39 -13.75 -21.03
N LYS A 5 -45.10 -12.84 -21.96
CA LYS A 5 -43.79 -12.33 -22.39
C LYS A 5 -42.84 -12.21 -21.19
N GLY A 6 -41.71 -12.91 -21.29
CA GLY A 6 -40.60 -12.80 -20.36
C GLY A 6 -39.98 -11.40 -20.46
N TYR A 7 -40.28 -10.55 -19.49
CA TYR A 7 -39.42 -9.42 -19.19
C TYR A 7 -38.18 -9.98 -18.49
N TYR A 8 -37.08 -10.07 -19.25
CA TYR A 8 -35.74 -10.18 -18.71
C TYR A 8 -35.51 -8.99 -17.76
N ARG A 9 -35.90 -9.15 -16.50
CA ARG A 9 -35.49 -8.26 -15.42
C ARG A 9 -33.99 -8.51 -15.27
N LYS A 10 -33.18 -7.74 -16.00
CA LYS A 10 -31.74 -7.57 -15.72
C LYS A 10 -31.67 -7.21 -14.24
N SER A 11 -31.48 -8.23 -13.40
CA SER A 11 -30.94 -8.05 -12.08
C SER A 11 -29.68 -7.24 -12.32
N ARG A 12 -29.70 -5.99 -11.88
CA ARG A 12 -28.51 -5.17 -11.73
C ARG A 12 -27.71 -5.89 -10.64
N SER A 13 -27.10 -7.00 -11.03
CA SER A 13 -26.00 -7.62 -10.32
C SER A 13 -25.09 -6.46 -10.06
N ARG A 14 -24.97 -6.11 -8.77
CA ARG A 14 -23.85 -5.34 -8.28
C ARG A 14 -22.65 -6.14 -8.75
N LYS A 15 -22.19 -5.88 -9.98
CA LYS A 15 -20.84 -6.17 -10.43
C LYS A 15 -20.00 -5.35 -9.50
N ASP A 16 -19.77 -5.97 -8.35
CA ASP A 16 -18.62 -5.85 -7.51
C ASP A 16 -17.62 -4.94 -8.17
N GLY A 17 -17.66 -3.69 -7.73
CA GLY A 17 -16.54 -2.76 -7.71
C GLY A 17 -15.38 -3.32 -6.89
N ARG A 18 -15.03 -4.59 -7.09
CA ARG A 18 -13.71 -5.12 -6.81
C ARG A 18 -12.84 -4.58 -7.92
N ALA A 19 -12.51 -3.28 -7.79
CA ALA A 19 -11.20 -2.81 -8.20
C ALA A 19 -10.22 -3.88 -7.71
N THR A 20 -9.74 -4.67 -8.65
CA THR A 20 -8.83 -5.78 -8.42
C THR A 20 -7.77 -5.25 -7.47
N ALA A 21 -7.54 -5.96 -6.37
CA ALA A 21 -6.65 -5.55 -5.28
C ALA A 21 -5.17 -5.58 -5.69
N VAL A 22 -4.82 -4.94 -6.82
CA VAL A 22 -3.46 -4.74 -7.34
C VAL A 22 -2.65 -3.85 -6.40
N SER A 23 -3.32 -3.13 -5.49
CA SER A 23 -2.68 -2.22 -4.53
C SER A 23 -1.82 -2.94 -3.46
N ARG A 24 -2.28 -4.08 -2.92
CA ARG A 24 -1.61 -4.71 -1.77
C ARG A 24 -0.24 -5.33 -2.10
N LYS A 25 -0.12 -6.00 -3.26
CA LYS A 25 1.17 -6.60 -3.70
C LYS A 25 2.24 -5.55 -4.02
N ARG A 26 1.85 -4.38 -4.53
CA ARG A 26 2.78 -3.29 -4.88
C ARG A 26 3.40 -2.64 -3.65
N PHE A 27 2.64 -2.49 -2.56
CA PHE A 27 3.20 -1.95 -1.32
C PHE A 27 4.19 -2.94 -0.68
N THR A 28 3.89 -4.24 -0.66
CA THR A 28 4.82 -5.26 -0.12
C THR A 28 6.10 -5.41 -0.92
N ALA A 29 6.08 -5.14 -2.23
CA ALA A 29 7.27 -5.11 -3.10
C ALA A 29 8.02 -3.77 -3.05
N SER A 30 7.36 -2.69 -2.61
CA SER A 30 8.02 -1.39 -2.42
C SER A 30 9.10 -1.47 -1.33
N PRO A 31 10.15 -0.63 -1.39
CA PRO A 31 11.14 -0.52 -0.31
C PRO A 31 10.48 -0.39 1.08
N ALA A 32 9.42 0.42 1.18
CA ALA A 32 8.70 0.66 2.43
C ALA A 32 8.04 -0.61 2.99
N GLY A 33 7.48 -1.45 2.12
CA GLY A 33 6.90 -2.73 2.51
C GLY A 33 7.95 -3.75 2.94
N ARG A 34 9.12 -3.76 2.29
CA ARG A 34 10.27 -4.59 2.69
C ARG A 34 10.76 -4.23 4.09
N HIS A 35 10.94 -2.95 4.39
CA HIS A 35 11.31 -2.50 5.73
C HIS A 35 10.28 -2.86 6.80
N ARG A 36 8.98 -2.80 6.49
CA ARG A 36 7.92 -3.23 7.41
C ARG A 36 7.97 -4.74 7.69
N LYS A 37 8.32 -5.56 6.68
CA LYS A 37 8.54 -7.01 6.84
C LYS A 37 9.76 -7.28 7.72
N ILE A 38 10.87 -6.58 7.49
CA ILE A 38 12.09 -6.68 8.32
C ILE A 38 11.78 -6.33 9.78
N ALA A 39 11.09 -5.22 10.02
CA ALA A 39 10.69 -4.81 11.38
C ALA A 39 9.87 -5.90 12.09
N ARG A 40 8.89 -6.49 11.40
CA ARG A 40 8.09 -7.61 11.94
C ARG A 40 8.96 -8.81 12.30
N ASN A 41 9.89 -9.17 11.43
CA ASN A 41 10.82 -10.28 11.69
C ASN A 41 11.70 -10.00 12.92
N CYS A 42 12.27 -8.79 13.03
CA CYS A 42 13.05 -8.38 14.20
C CYS A 42 12.24 -8.48 15.50
N PHE A 43 10.97 -8.02 15.51
CA PHE A 43 10.13 -8.14 16.71
C PHE A 43 9.74 -9.59 17.02
N ALA A 44 9.58 -10.45 16.01
CA ALA A 44 9.35 -11.88 16.23
C ALA A 44 10.58 -12.55 16.87
N ILE A 45 11.79 -12.26 16.37
CA ILE A 45 13.04 -12.76 16.95
C ILE A 45 13.23 -12.21 18.36
N ALA A 46 12.95 -10.93 18.59
CA ALA A 46 13.00 -10.33 19.92
C ALA A 46 12.13 -11.11 20.92
N ARG A 47 10.87 -11.41 20.57
CA ARG A 47 9.98 -12.20 21.45
C ARG A 47 10.56 -13.58 21.79
N LYS A 48 11.16 -14.27 20.81
CA LYS A 48 11.85 -15.55 21.05
C LYS A 48 13.06 -15.38 21.99
N ALA A 49 13.85 -14.34 21.79
CA ALA A 49 15.00 -14.04 22.65
C ALA A 49 14.58 -13.71 24.10
N LYS A 50 13.47 -12.98 24.28
CA LYS A 50 12.88 -12.71 25.60
C LYS A 50 12.43 -14.01 26.28
N ALA A 51 11.74 -14.89 25.55
CA ALA A 51 11.30 -16.18 26.07
C ALA A 51 12.48 -17.08 26.49
N ALA A 52 13.60 -17.01 25.77
CA ALA A 52 14.84 -17.71 26.11
C ALA A 52 15.68 -17.02 27.21
N GLY A 53 15.21 -15.93 27.82
CA GLY A 53 15.94 -15.18 28.85
C GLY A 53 17.11 -14.33 28.33
N ASN A 54 17.33 -14.24 27.02
CA ASN A 54 18.41 -13.45 26.42
C ASN A 54 17.97 -11.99 26.18
N TYR A 55 17.97 -11.21 27.26
CA TYR A 55 17.54 -9.81 27.23
C TYR A 55 18.46 -8.90 26.40
N ARG A 56 19.77 -9.16 26.35
CA ARG A 56 20.71 -8.39 25.52
C ARG A 56 20.36 -8.52 24.04
N HIS A 57 20.04 -9.73 23.58
CA HIS A 57 19.62 -9.97 22.20
C HIS A 57 18.22 -9.41 21.93
N TYR A 58 17.29 -9.53 22.89
CA TYR A 58 15.98 -8.89 22.82
C TYR A 58 16.08 -7.39 22.53
N TRP A 59 16.83 -6.65 23.35
CA TRP A 59 16.95 -5.19 23.19
C TRP A 59 17.59 -4.79 21.86
N LYS A 60 18.61 -5.51 21.42
CA LYS A 60 19.21 -5.31 20.08
C LYS A 60 18.17 -5.47 18.98
N MET A 61 17.39 -6.56 19.00
CA MET A 61 16.38 -6.83 17.98
C MET A 61 15.21 -5.84 18.01
N VAL A 62 14.80 -5.38 19.20
CA VAL A 62 13.81 -4.30 19.33
C VAL A 62 14.31 -3.01 18.70
N ASN A 63 15.56 -2.63 18.95
CA ASN A 63 16.15 -1.41 18.37
C ASN A 63 16.26 -1.50 16.85
N PHE A 64 16.68 -2.66 16.31
CA PHE A 64 16.67 -2.89 14.86
C PHE A 64 15.26 -2.81 14.27
N GLY A 65 14.27 -3.43 14.91
CA GLY A 65 12.88 -3.37 14.47
C GLY A 65 12.32 -1.94 14.45
N LYS A 66 12.64 -1.13 15.47
CA LYS A 66 12.28 0.30 15.52
C LYS A 66 12.91 1.10 14.39
N ARG A 67 14.21 0.90 14.11
CA ARG A 67 14.92 1.57 13.01
C ARG A 67 14.33 1.19 11.64
N ALA A 68 14.08 -0.09 11.40
CA ALA A 68 13.43 -0.55 10.17
C ALA A 68 12.02 0.05 9.99
N LEU A 69 11.25 0.18 11.08
CA LEU A 69 9.93 0.83 11.03
C LEU A 69 10.03 2.33 10.71
N ALA A 70 11.03 3.02 11.27
CA ALA A 70 11.28 4.43 10.96
C ALA A 70 11.61 4.63 9.47
N LEU A 71 12.48 3.78 8.90
CA LEU A 71 12.81 3.79 7.47
C LEU A 71 11.56 3.54 6.61
N SER A 72 10.74 2.54 6.95
CA SER A 72 9.48 2.27 6.25
C SER A 72 8.55 3.49 6.22
N LYS A 73 8.44 4.22 7.34
CA LYS A 73 7.64 5.45 7.42
C LYS A 73 8.22 6.58 6.57
N ALA A 74 9.54 6.76 6.60
CA ALA A 74 10.23 7.78 5.80
C ALA A 74 10.05 7.53 4.30
N GLU A 75 10.23 6.30 3.85
CA GLU A 75 10.04 5.91 2.45
C GLU A 75 8.58 6.03 2.01
N HIS A 76 7.62 5.69 2.86
CA HIS A 76 6.21 5.92 2.55
C HIS A 76 5.92 7.42 2.35
N ARG A 77 6.47 8.28 3.22
CA ARG A 77 6.35 9.75 3.06
C ARG A 77 6.98 10.22 1.74
N LEU A 78 8.20 9.76 1.43
CA LEU A 78 8.87 10.08 0.16
C LEU A 78 8.03 9.64 -1.05
N TRP A 79 7.48 8.44 -1.02
CA TRP A 79 6.61 7.93 -2.09
C TRP A 79 5.34 8.78 -2.27
N THR A 80 4.69 9.18 -1.16
CA THR A 80 3.52 10.08 -1.24
C THR A 80 3.88 11.45 -1.81
N ARG A 81 5.04 12.02 -1.42
CA ARG A 81 5.54 13.29 -1.96
C ARG A 81 5.87 13.18 -3.45
N GLY A 82 6.55 12.11 -3.86
CA GLY A 82 6.86 11.84 -5.27
C GLY A 82 5.59 11.77 -6.13
N LYS A 83 4.56 11.04 -5.69
CA LYS A 83 3.27 10.99 -6.38
C LYS A 83 2.61 12.37 -6.52
N ALA A 84 2.64 13.18 -5.46
CA ALA A 84 2.08 14.53 -5.50
C ALA A 84 2.83 15.42 -6.49
N LEU A 85 4.16 15.33 -6.54
CA LEU A 85 4.98 16.05 -7.53
C LEU A 85 4.66 15.64 -8.96
N THR A 86 4.56 14.34 -9.23
CA THR A 86 4.16 13.81 -10.54
C THR A 86 2.79 14.33 -10.96
N ALA A 87 1.81 14.31 -10.05
CA ALA A 87 0.47 14.84 -10.32
C ALA A 87 0.48 16.35 -10.64
N ARG A 88 1.27 17.14 -9.90
CA ARG A 88 1.45 18.57 -10.17
C ARG A 88 2.10 18.80 -11.54
N SER A 89 3.16 18.07 -11.87
CA SER A 89 3.82 18.15 -13.18
C SER A 89 2.85 17.88 -14.33
N PHE A 90 2.05 16.81 -14.24
CA PHE A 90 1.02 16.51 -15.24
C PHE A 90 -0.08 17.57 -15.33
N ALA A 91 -0.46 18.20 -14.22
CA ALA A 91 -1.41 19.30 -14.22
C ALA A 91 -0.84 20.54 -14.93
N THR A 92 0.42 20.88 -14.68
CA THR A 92 1.12 21.98 -15.37
C THR A 92 1.22 21.71 -16.87
N HIS A 93 1.62 20.50 -17.27
CA HIS A 93 1.71 20.13 -18.69
C HIS A 93 0.36 20.20 -19.41
N ARG A 94 -0.73 19.75 -18.76
CA ARG A 94 -2.09 19.89 -19.31
C ARG A 94 -2.51 21.34 -19.48
N ARG A 95 -2.21 22.21 -18.52
CA ARG A 95 -2.50 23.65 -18.60
C ARG A 95 -1.70 24.34 -19.72
N ALA A 96 -0.42 24.02 -19.86
CA ALA A 96 0.42 24.54 -20.94
C ALA A 96 -0.12 24.10 -22.31
N LYS A 97 -0.50 22.82 -22.46
CA LYS A 97 -1.11 22.31 -23.70
C LYS A 97 -2.46 22.95 -24.03
N ALA A 98 -3.27 23.28 -23.02
CA ALA A 98 -4.55 23.97 -23.22
C ALA A 98 -4.36 25.40 -23.72
N ARG A 99 -3.37 26.13 -23.18
CA ARG A 99 -3.03 27.50 -23.63
C ARG A 99 -2.49 27.58 -25.05
N LEU A 100 -1.79 26.55 -25.53
CA LEU A 100 -1.30 26.49 -26.91
C LEU A 100 -2.39 26.14 -27.93
N ARG A 101 -3.60 25.78 -27.47
CA ARG A 101 -4.74 25.41 -28.31
C ARG A 101 -5.82 26.51 -28.39
N SER A 102 -5.70 27.54 -27.57
CA SER A 102 -6.52 28.76 -27.59
C SER A 102 -5.80 29.86 -28.34
#